data_AF-A0A2G5UEN9-F1
#
_entry.id   AF-A0A2G5UEN9-F1
#
_cell.length_a   1.000
_cell.length_b   1.000
_cell.length_c   1.000
_cell.angle_alpha   90.00
_cell.angle_beta   90.00
_cell.angle_gamma   90.00
#
_symmetry.space_group_name_H-M   'P 1'
#
loop_
_entity.id
_entity.type
_entity.pdbx_description
1 polymer ?
#
loop_
_entity_poly.entity_id
_entity_poly.type
_entity_poly.pdbx_seq_one_letter_code
_entity_poly.pdbx_strand_id
1 'polypeptide(L)'
;MLPDLSPHLHTKECNMLIEFLQRCHSEKPIGKMLGKCSYWDEAVWQCTKKERIWRRDNNPAYKRRIVELRNLPEKYWTPALQKLKEEGVIIGEGNTNQGCKI
;
A
#
# COMPACT_ATOMS: atom_id res chain seq x y z
N MET A 1 -7.34 -13.02 9.65
CA MET A 1 -6.27 -12.46 10.51
C MET A 1 -5.91 -11.09 9.94
N LEU A 2 -5.90 -10.05 10.77
CA LEU A 2 -5.48 -8.70 10.36
C LEU A 2 -3.97 -8.72 10.07
N PRO A 3 -3.47 -8.15 8.96
CA PRO A 3 -2.04 -8.02 8.72
C PRO A 3 -1.42 -7.04 9.71
N ASP A 4 -0.19 -7.31 10.15
CA ASP A 4 0.65 -6.32 10.86
C ASP A 4 0.94 -5.19 9.88
N LEU A 5 0.58 -3.95 10.25
CA LEU A 5 0.72 -2.75 9.41
C LEU A 5 2.01 -1.98 9.69
N SER A 6 3.01 -2.61 10.31
CA SER A 6 4.31 -1.98 10.54
C SER A 6 4.96 -1.57 9.20
N PRO A 7 5.46 -0.33 9.06
CA PRO A 7 5.89 0.21 7.76
C PRO A 7 6.97 -0.60 7.03
N HIS A 8 7.88 -1.22 7.79
CA HIS A 8 8.97 -2.02 7.23
C HIS A 8 8.50 -3.36 6.63
N LEU A 9 7.25 -3.75 6.87
CA LEU A 9 6.68 -5.00 6.39
C LEU A 9 5.95 -4.86 5.06
N HIS A 10 5.85 -3.66 4.48
CA HIS A 10 5.08 -3.42 3.26
C HIS A 10 5.87 -2.62 2.23
N THR A 11 5.41 -2.73 0.99
CA THR A 11 5.81 -1.92 -0.16
C THR A 11 5.42 -0.46 0.04
N LYS A 12 6.14 0.46 -0.62
CA LYS A 12 5.89 1.91 -0.51
C LYS A 12 4.44 2.29 -0.82
N GLU A 13 3.85 1.66 -1.82
CA GLU A 13 2.49 1.89 -2.29
C GLU A 13 1.47 1.52 -1.21
N CYS A 14 1.62 0.35 -0.58
CA CYS A 14 0.75 -0.04 0.53
C CYS A 14 1.01 0.80 1.78
N ASN A 15 2.25 1.19 2.06
CA ASN A 15 2.59 2.08 3.18
C ASN A 15 1.91 3.45 3.07
N MET A 16 1.82 4.02 1.88
CA MET A 16 1.10 5.27 1.68
C MET A 16 -0.39 5.14 2.06
N LEU A 17 -1.05 4.04 1.68
CA LEU A 17 -2.44 3.78 2.10
C LEU A 17 -2.57 3.59 3.61
N ILE A 18 -1.58 2.96 4.25
CA ILE A 18 -1.52 2.81 5.71
C ILE A 18 -1.38 4.18 6.38
N GLU A 19 -0.56 5.08 5.84
CA GLU A 19 -0.42 6.45 6.34
C GLU A 19 -1.74 7.23 6.21
N PHE A 20 -2.48 7.10 5.10
CA PHE A 20 -3.80 7.72 4.97
C PHE A 20 -4.81 7.16 5.98
N LEU A 21 -4.78 5.86 6.23
CA LEU A 21 -5.63 5.24 7.25
C LEU A 21 -5.28 5.75 8.65
N GLN A 22 -3.99 5.77 9.01
CA GLN A 22 -3.51 6.29 10.28
C GLN A 22 -3.88 7.77 10.48
N ARG A 23 -3.75 8.58 9.43
CA ARG A 23 -4.19 9.97 9.43
C ARG A 23 -5.69 10.07 9.67
N CYS A 24 -6.51 9.29 8.96
CA CYS A 24 -7.95 9.25 9.19
C CYS A 24 -8.30 8.88 10.65
N HIS A 25 -7.62 7.89 11.22
CA HIS A 25 -7.79 7.49 12.62
C HIS A 25 -7.38 8.58 13.60
N SER A 26 -6.31 9.33 13.30
CA SER A 26 -5.84 10.45 14.13
C SER A 26 -6.81 11.63 14.11
N GLU A 27 -7.38 11.95 12.95
CA GLU A 27 -8.34 13.05 12.78
C GLU A 27 -9.73 12.70 13.34
N LYS A 28 -10.10 11.42 13.32
CA LYS A 28 -11.44 10.93 13.71
C LYS A 28 -11.36 9.80 14.74
N PRO A 29 -10.86 10.06 15.96
CA PRO A 29 -10.63 9.03 16.97
C PRO A 29 -11.91 8.32 17.42
N ILE A 30 -13.06 9.01 17.45
CA ILE A 30 -14.38 8.41 17.72
C ILE A 30 -14.95 7.79 16.43
N GLY A 31 -14.73 8.45 15.29
CA GLY A 31 -15.20 8.01 13.99
C GLY A 31 -14.61 6.68 13.50
N LYS A 32 -13.42 6.30 13.96
CA LYS A 32 -12.80 4.99 13.66
C LYS A 32 -13.70 3.82 14.07
N MET A 33 -14.38 3.94 15.22
CA MET A 33 -15.24 2.88 15.75
C MET A 33 -16.62 2.87 15.08
N LEU A 34 -16.97 3.96 14.38
CA LEU A 34 -18.21 4.10 13.61
C LEU A 34 -18.00 3.90 12.10
N GLY A 35 -16.82 3.39 11.68
CA GLY A 35 -16.52 3.09 10.29
C GLY A 35 -16.27 4.32 9.39
N LYS A 36 -15.96 5.49 9.96
CA LYS A 36 -15.69 6.72 9.16
C LYS A 36 -14.42 6.65 8.31
N CYS A 37 -13.57 5.65 8.52
CA CYS A 37 -12.34 5.41 7.76
C CYS A 37 -12.44 4.18 6.85
N SER A 38 -13.65 3.61 6.66
CA SER A 38 -13.89 2.35 5.94
C SER A 38 -13.28 2.29 4.54
N TYR A 39 -13.27 3.41 3.80
CA TYR A 39 -12.62 3.50 2.50
C TYR A 39 -11.11 3.19 2.57
N TRP A 40 -10.41 3.80 3.52
CA TRP A 40 -8.98 3.58 3.71
C TRP A 40 -8.69 2.20 4.30
N ASP A 41 -9.55 1.71 5.19
CA ASP A 41 -9.47 0.34 5.70
C ASP A 41 -9.56 -0.68 4.55
N GLU A 42 -10.52 -0.51 3.64
CA GLU A 42 -10.69 -1.36 2.47
C GLU A 42 -9.48 -1.23 1.53
N ALA A 43 -9.01 -0.01 1.26
CA ALA A 43 -7.85 0.22 0.39
C ALA A 43 -6.59 -0.48 0.93
N VAL A 44 -6.32 -0.38 2.23
CA VAL A 44 -5.20 -1.08 2.90
C VAL A 44 -5.38 -2.59 2.83
N TRP A 45 -6.59 -3.10 3.08
CA TRP A 45 -6.86 -4.54 2.99
C TRP A 45 -6.61 -5.09 1.58
N GLN A 46 -7.11 -4.39 0.55
CA GLN A 46 -6.92 -4.80 -0.84
C GLN A 46 -5.43 -4.76 -1.21
N CYS A 47 -4.70 -3.72 -0.81
CA CYS A 47 -3.28 -3.56 -1.14
C CYS A 47 -2.44 -4.66 -0.50
N THR A 48 -2.57 -4.86 0.82
CA THR A 48 -1.82 -5.90 1.55
C THR A 48 -2.16 -7.32 1.06
N LYS A 49 -3.38 -7.54 0.58
CA LYS A 49 -3.77 -8.78 -0.10
C LYS A 49 -3.06 -8.96 -1.43
N LYS A 50 -3.01 -7.92 -2.28
CA LYS A 50 -2.32 -7.97 -3.58
C LYS A 50 -0.81 -8.14 -3.40
N GLU A 51 -0.22 -7.47 -2.42
CA GLU A 51 1.17 -7.64 -2.04
C GLU A 51 1.47 -9.07 -1.59
N ARG A 52 0.61 -9.68 -0.77
CA ARG A 52 0.76 -11.08 -0.37
C ARG A 52 0.72 -12.03 -1.57
N ILE A 53 -0.18 -11.80 -2.51
CA ILE A 53 -0.28 -12.60 -3.75
C ILE A 53 1.01 -12.44 -4.56
N TRP A 54 1.48 -11.21 -4.77
CA TRP A 54 2.74 -10.94 -5.46
C TRP A 54 3.92 -11.67 -4.82
N ARG A 55 4.05 -11.61 -3.48
CA ARG A 55 5.11 -12.34 -2.77
C ARG A 55 5.00 -13.85 -2.93
N ARG A 56 3.78 -14.40 -2.99
CA ARG A 56 3.56 -15.84 -3.19
C ARG A 56 3.99 -16.25 -4.60
N ASP A 57 3.69 -15.43 -5.60
CA ASP A 57 3.99 -15.71 -7.00
C ASP A 57 5.50 -15.56 -7.31
N ASN A 58 6.22 -14.73 -6.54
CA ASN A 58 7.62 -14.38 -6.83
C ASN A 58 8.64 -14.97 -5.84
N ASN A 59 8.23 -15.42 -4.65
CA ASN A 59 9.17 -16.07 -3.75
C ASN A 59 9.50 -17.50 -4.22
N PRO A 60 10.79 -17.87 -4.25
CA PRO A 60 11.18 -19.24 -4.55
C PRO A 60 10.72 -20.19 -3.42
N ALA A 61 10.19 -21.36 -3.79
CA ALA A 61 9.66 -22.34 -2.83
C ALA A 61 10.74 -22.92 -1.90
N TYR A 62 11.96 -23.13 -2.41
CA TYR A 62 13.04 -23.85 -1.71
C TYR A 62 14.32 -23.03 -1.54
N LYS A 63 14.27 -21.70 -1.76
CA LYS A 63 15.43 -20.82 -1.57
C LYS A 63 15.09 -19.72 -0.56
N ARG A 64 16.13 -19.06 -0.04
CA ARG A 64 15.97 -17.87 0.80
C ARG A 64 15.07 -16.85 0.07
N ARG A 65 14.11 -16.26 0.77
CA ARG A 65 13.26 -15.19 0.23
C ARG A 65 14.14 -13.97 -0.02
N ILE A 66 14.24 -13.55 -1.28
CA ILE A 66 15.07 -12.41 -1.73
C ILE A 66 14.20 -11.18 -1.99
N VAL A 67 12.87 -11.29 -1.87
CA VAL A 67 11.96 -10.21 -2.25
C VAL A 67 12.18 -8.99 -1.35
N GLU A 68 12.88 -8.00 -1.88
CA GLU A 68 13.01 -6.69 -1.27
C GLU A 68 11.67 -5.95 -1.41
N LEU A 69 11.07 -5.56 -0.29
CA LEU A 69 9.75 -4.91 -0.24
C LEU A 69 9.83 -3.43 -0.61
N ARG A 70 10.46 -3.11 -1.74
CA ARG A 70 10.65 -1.72 -2.14
C ARG A 70 9.39 -1.17 -2.80
N ASN A 71 8.91 -1.85 -3.84
CA ASN A 71 7.84 -1.35 -4.70
C ASN A 71 6.89 -2.51 -5.09
N LEU A 72 5.60 -2.23 -5.13
CA LEU A 72 4.56 -3.13 -5.64
C LEU A 72 4.37 -2.86 -7.14
N PRO A 73 4.55 -3.85 -8.03
CA PRO A 73 4.39 -3.63 -9.47
C PRO A 73 2.97 -3.18 -9.84
N GLU A 74 2.84 -2.33 -10.86
CA GLU A 74 1.54 -1.76 -11.29
C GLU A 74 0.48 -2.82 -11.59
N LYS A 75 0.89 -4.01 -12.07
CA LYS A 75 0.01 -5.17 -12.28
C LYS A 75 -0.80 -5.56 -11.04
N TYR A 76 -0.27 -5.29 -9.85
CA TYR A 76 -0.88 -5.64 -8.56
C TYR A 76 -1.59 -4.44 -7.90
N TRP A 77 -1.62 -3.28 -8.55
CA TRP A 77 -2.27 -2.10 -7.99
C TRP A 77 -3.79 -2.27 -7.86
N THR A 78 -4.32 -1.69 -6.79
CA THR A 78 -5.75 -1.66 -6.51
C THR A 78 -6.38 -0.41 -7.14
N PRO A 79 -7.71 -0.32 -7.26
CA PRO A 79 -8.37 0.89 -7.75
C PRO A 79 -7.98 2.15 -6.97
N ALA A 80 -7.73 2.04 -5.66
CA ALA A 80 -7.26 3.15 -4.83
C ALA A 80 -5.87 3.65 -5.28
N LEU A 81 -4.93 2.73 -5.56
CA LEU A 81 -3.61 3.10 -6.07
C LEU A 81 -3.68 3.71 -7.48
N GLN A 82 -4.53 3.17 -8.35
CA GLN A 82 -4.73 3.74 -9.70
C GLN A 82 -5.28 5.17 -9.62
N LYS A 83 -6.28 5.40 -8.76
CA LYS A 83 -6.82 6.74 -8.51
C LYS A 83 -5.75 7.72 -8.01
N LEU A 84 -4.91 7.29 -7.07
CA LEU A 84 -3.79 8.11 -6.57
C LEU A 84 -2.74 8.42 -7.67
N LYS A 85 -2.56 7.51 -8.64
CA LYS A 85 -1.72 7.76 -9.82
C LYS A 85 -2.30 8.84 -10.71
N GLU A 86 -3.60 8.76 -10.99
CA GLU A 86 -4.35 9.73 -11.79
C GLU A 86 -4.35 11.12 -11.14
N GLU A 87 -4.44 11.17 -9.81
CA GLU A 87 -4.35 12.40 -9.02
C GLU A 87 -2.92 12.95 -8.90
N GLY A 88 -1.91 12.24 -9.43
CA GLY A 88 -0.50 12.64 -9.37
C GLY A 88 0.14 12.52 -7.99
N VAL A 89 -0.50 11.78 -7.07
CA VAL A 89 -0.02 11.57 -5.69
C VAL A 89 1.10 10.52 -5.63
N ILE A 90 1.07 9.54 -6.54
CA ILE A 90 2.12 8.52 -6.67
C ILE A 90 2.71 8.47 -8.08
N ILE A 91 4.02 8.20 -8.16
CA ILE A 91 4.74 8.01 -9.43
C ILE A 91 4.84 6.51 -9.68
N GLY A 92 4.31 6.05 -10.82
CA GLY A 92 4.41 4.66 -11.27
C GLY A 92 5.82 4.24 -11.68
N GLU A 93 6.03 2.95 -11.93
CA GLU A 93 7.29 2.39 -12.45
C GLU A 93 7.45 2.80 -13.92
N GLY A 94 7.77 4.07 -14.16
CA GLY A 94 7.86 4.64 -15.51
C GLY A 94 8.30 6.09 -15.63
N ASN A 95 8.69 6.79 -14.55
CA ASN A 95 9.25 8.14 -14.68
C ASN A 95 10.32 8.43 -13.61
N THR A 96 11.54 7.94 -13.83
CA THR A 96 12.72 8.31 -13.03
C THR A 96 13.21 9.75 -13.25
N ASN A 97 12.36 10.68 -13.71
CA ASN A 97 12.79 12.05 -14.05
C ASN A 97 11.98 13.19 -13.42
N GLN A 98 11.12 12.93 -12.42
CA GLN A 98 10.59 14.01 -11.60
C GLN A 98 10.80 13.67 -10.13
N GLY A 99 11.99 14.03 -9.66
CA GLY A 99 12.26 14.14 -8.23
C GLY A 99 11.23 15.07 -7.58
N CYS A 100 10.86 14.72 -6.35
CA CYS A 100 10.00 15.53 -5.50
C CYS A 100 10.45 17.00 -5.53
N LYS A 101 9.54 17.93 -5.85
CA LYS A 101 9.67 19.30 -5.35
C LYS A 101 9.24 19.28 -3.89
N ILE A 102 10.20 19.54 -3.01
CA ILE A 102 9.99 19.90 -1.61
C ILE A 102 9.26 21.25 -1.56
#